data_AF-J4X9K0-F1
#
_entry.id   AF-J4X9K0-F1
#
_cell.length_a   1.000
_cell.length_b   1.000
_cell.length_c   1.000
_cell.angle_alpha   90.00
_cell.angle_beta   90.00
_cell.angle_gamma   90.00
#
_symmetry.space_group_name_H-M   'P 1'
#
loop_
_entity.id
_entity.type
_entity.pdbx_description
1 polymer ?
#
loop_
_entity_poly.entity_id
_entity_poly.type
_entity_poly.pdbx_seq_one_letter_code
_entity_poly.pdbx_strand_id
1 'polypeptide(L)'
;MTLVEGTGGTTLVIAVVMLSYMAQKFVVLALLGISLSKFASMQSLIAALQAMGTPQAVLIPCMVILRFFPTIRKDASYLVESLKTRRVLAGRGYALGRPAVVCELLVVPLLMRSVRVSDELAASALARGLGGPARPTVLNPLSFGARDAAAGVLALLATGMLMWLQFGPR
;
A
#
# COMPACT_ATOMS: atom_id res chain seq x y z
N MET A 1 35.40 -32.78 -32.80
CA MET A 1 34.24 -33.18 -31.96
C MET A 1 34.34 -32.71 -30.51
N THR A 2 35.54 -32.46 -29.95
CA THR A 2 35.75 -31.97 -28.57
C THR A 2 35.43 -30.49 -28.32
N LEU A 3 35.32 -29.66 -29.36
CA LEU A 3 34.98 -28.23 -29.21
C LEU A 3 33.49 -27.97 -28.97
N VAL A 4 32.61 -28.88 -29.40
CA VAL A 4 31.15 -28.72 -29.28
C VAL A 4 30.64 -29.06 -27.86
N GLU A 5 31.28 -30.03 -27.18
CA GLU A 5 30.95 -30.39 -25.79
C GLU A 5 31.32 -29.27 -24.80
N GLY A 6 32.42 -28.53 -25.04
CA GLY A 6 32.82 -27.38 -24.23
C GLY A 6 31.87 -26.18 -24.33
N THR A 7 31.28 -25.95 -25.51
CA THR A 7 30.24 -24.93 -25.71
C THR A 7 28.90 -25.28 -25.05
N GLY A 8 28.54 -26.56 -24.99
CA GLY A 8 27.34 -27.02 -24.29
C GLY A 8 27.45 -26.83 -22.77
N GLY A 9 28.60 -27.13 -22.18
CA GLY A 9 28.85 -26.93 -20.75
C GLY A 9 28.86 -25.45 -20.35
N THR A 10 29.50 -24.59 -21.13
CA THR A 10 29.58 -23.15 -20.85
C THR A 10 28.24 -22.44 -21.02
N THR A 11 27.44 -22.80 -22.03
CA THR A 11 26.08 -22.25 -22.21
C THR A 11 25.14 -22.67 -21.08
N LEU A 12 25.24 -23.90 -20.59
CA LEU A 12 24.48 -24.36 -19.41
C LEU A 12 24.90 -23.62 -18.14
N VAL A 13 26.21 -23.41 -17.92
CA VAL A 13 26.70 -22.63 -16.77
C VAL A 13 26.20 -21.19 -16.83
N ILE A 14 26.23 -20.55 -18.00
CA ILE A 14 25.71 -19.18 -18.19
C ILE A 14 24.19 -19.14 -17.94
N ALA A 15 23.43 -20.10 -18.46
CA ALA A 15 21.99 -20.17 -18.25
C ALA A 15 21.62 -20.34 -16.76
N VAL A 16 22.35 -21.20 -16.04
CA VAL A 16 22.17 -21.40 -14.59
C VAL A 16 22.51 -20.14 -13.80
N VAL A 17 23.58 -19.42 -14.18
CA VAL A 17 23.95 -18.13 -13.54
C VAL A 17 22.90 -17.05 -13.85
N MET A 18 22.37 -16.95 -15.06
CA MET A 18 21.30 -15.99 -15.38
C MET A 18 20.02 -16.28 -14.60
N LEU A 19 19.65 -17.56 -14.46
CA LEU A 19 18.48 -17.98 -13.72
C LEU A 19 18.62 -17.67 -12.22
N SER A 20 19.80 -17.91 -11.63
CA SER A 20 20.05 -17.59 -10.22
C SER A 20 20.05 -16.07 -9.96
N TYR A 21 20.59 -15.27 -10.88
CA TYR A 21 20.52 -13.80 -10.81
C TYR A 21 19.09 -13.26 -10.90
N MET A 22 18.27 -13.81 -11.79
CA MET A 22 16.85 -13.45 -11.88
C MET A 22 16.11 -13.77 -10.58
N ALA A 23 16.30 -14.98 -10.04
CA ALA A 23 15.69 -15.40 -8.78
C ALA A 23 16.09 -14.48 -7.61
N GLN A 24 17.37 -14.12 -7.51
CA GLN A 24 17.84 -13.19 -6.48
C GLN A 24 17.22 -11.80 -6.60
N LYS A 25 17.07 -11.25 -7.82
CA LYS A 25 16.37 -9.96 -8.02
C LYS A 25 14.91 -10.02 -7.59
N PHE A 26 14.21 -11.10 -7.92
CA PHE A 26 12.83 -11.30 -7.48
C PHE A 26 12.71 -11.39 -5.95
N VAL A 27 13.63 -12.08 -5.29
CA VAL A 27 13.66 -12.17 -3.81
C VAL A 27 13.93 -10.80 -3.19
N VAL A 28 14.91 -10.04 -3.69
CA VAL A 28 15.19 -8.69 -3.18
C VAL A 28 14.01 -7.75 -3.39
N LEU A 29 13.37 -7.79 -4.56
CA LEU A 29 12.19 -6.97 -4.85
C LEU A 29 11.00 -7.35 -3.95
N ALA A 30 10.78 -8.64 -3.72
CA ALA A 30 9.73 -9.14 -2.84
C ALA A 30 9.99 -8.75 -1.38
N LEU A 31 11.22 -8.91 -0.88
CA LEU A 31 11.60 -8.52 0.47
C LEU A 31 11.51 -7.01 0.68
N LEU A 32 11.92 -6.21 -0.31
CA LEU A 32 11.74 -4.77 -0.29
C LEU A 32 10.25 -4.43 -0.25
N GLY A 33 9.43 -5.06 -1.09
CA GLY A 33 7.99 -4.84 -1.11
C GLY A 33 7.30 -5.23 0.20
N ILE A 34 7.67 -6.34 0.82
CA ILE A 34 7.14 -6.79 2.12
C ILE A 34 7.59 -5.85 3.23
N SER A 35 8.86 -5.43 3.23
CA SER A 35 9.39 -4.49 4.21
C SER A 35 8.71 -3.13 4.05
N LEU A 36 8.58 -2.62 2.83
CA LEU A 36 7.82 -1.39 2.55
C LEU A 36 6.39 -1.54 3.03
N SER A 37 5.71 -2.66 2.77
CA SER A 37 4.33 -2.88 3.22
C SER A 37 4.20 -2.94 4.75
N LYS A 38 5.21 -3.48 5.45
CA LYS A 38 5.25 -3.52 6.93
C LYS A 38 5.62 -2.18 7.57
N PHE A 39 6.57 -1.43 7.00
CA PHE A 39 7.06 -0.16 7.54
C PHE A 39 6.26 1.06 7.03
N ALA A 40 5.64 0.95 5.85
CA ALA A 40 4.60 1.85 5.37
C ALA A 40 3.29 1.52 6.09
N SER A 41 3.25 1.74 7.39
CA SER A 41 1.97 1.94 8.06
C SER A 41 1.24 3.07 7.35
N MET A 42 -0.09 2.98 7.26
CA MET A 42 -0.89 4.00 6.60
C MET A 42 -0.57 5.42 7.09
N GLN A 43 -0.17 5.51 8.36
CA GLN A 43 0.27 6.71 9.06
C GLN A 43 1.64 7.22 8.57
N SER A 44 2.63 6.36 8.32
CA SER A 44 3.95 6.75 7.82
C SER A 44 3.92 7.20 6.36
N LEU A 45 2.99 6.67 5.55
CA LEU A 45 2.76 7.14 4.18
C LEU A 45 2.17 8.57 4.16
N ILE A 46 1.15 8.82 4.98
CA ILE A 46 0.53 10.15 5.10
C ILE A 46 1.55 11.17 5.61
N ALA A 47 2.34 10.76 6.58
CA ALA A 47 3.46 11.49 7.15
C ALA A 47 4.54 11.84 6.09
N ALA A 48 4.92 10.90 5.22
CA ALA A 48 5.82 11.18 4.11
C ALA A 48 5.22 12.16 3.09
N LEU A 49 3.93 12.02 2.76
CA LEU A 49 3.21 12.99 1.91
C LEU A 49 3.18 14.40 2.53
N GLN A 50 3.14 14.51 3.86
CA GLN A 50 3.25 15.81 4.55
C GLN A 50 4.65 16.40 4.39
N ALA A 51 5.68 15.57 4.53
CA ALA A 51 7.08 16.00 4.41
C ALA A 51 7.46 16.44 2.99
N MET A 52 6.82 15.89 1.95
CA MET A 52 7.05 16.29 0.55
C MET A 52 6.43 17.65 0.17
N GLY A 53 5.82 18.39 1.10
CA GLY A 53 5.30 19.74 0.83
C GLY A 53 3.99 19.78 0.05
N THR A 54 3.24 18.67 0.02
CA THR A 54 1.92 18.60 -0.63
C THR A 54 0.96 19.62 0.00
N PRO A 55 0.20 20.42 -0.79
CA PRO A 55 -0.72 21.40 -0.25
C PRO A 55 -1.73 20.76 0.72
N GLN A 56 -1.95 21.39 1.88
CA GLN A 56 -2.81 20.88 2.95
C GLN A 56 -4.25 20.58 2.49
N ALA A 57 -4.72 21.29 1.46
CA ALA A 57 -6.03 21.08 0.84
C ALA A 57 -6.21 19.67 0.25
N VAL A 58 -5.15 19.04 -0.24
CA VAL A 58 -5.19 17.68 -0.78
C VAL A 58 -4.85 16.65 0.30
N LEU A 59 -3.97 17.03 1.22
CA LEU A 59 -3.43 16.12 2.21
C LEU A 59 -4.45 15.68 3.26
N ILE A 60 -5.29 16.60 3.74
CA ILE A 60 -6.31 16.31 4.75
C ILE A 60 -7.34 15.31 4.20
N PRO A 61 -7.96 15.51 3.01
CA PRO A 61 -8.83 14.52 2.40
C PRO A 61 -8.14 13.18 2.16
N CYS A 62 -6.91 13.16 1.65
CA CYS A 62 -6.16 11.92 1.43
C CYS A 62 -5.92 11.15 2.74
N MET A 63 -5.52 11.82 3.82
CA MET A 63 -5.34 11.21 5.15
C MET A 63 -6.64 10.55 5.65
N VAL A 64 -7.75 11.26 5.51
CA VAL A 64 -9.08 10.78 5.88
C VAL A 64 -9.42 9.56 5.02
N ILE A 65 -9.40 9.67 3.70
CA ILE A 65 -9.73 8.55 2.80
C ILE A 65 -8.90 7.32 3.14
N LEU A 66 -7.58 7.47 3.30
CA LEU A 66 -6.69 6.38 3.66
C LEU A 66 -7.12 5.76 5.01
N ARG A 67 -7.27 6.52 6.09
CA ARG A 67 -7.66 5.97 7.40
C ARG A 67 -9.08 5.38 7.42
N PHE A 68 -10.01 5.90 6.63
CA PHE A 68 -11.40 5.44 6.58
C PHE A 68 -11.60 4.25 5.62
N PHE A 69 -10.77 4.09 4.59
CA PHE A 69 -10.78 2.95 3.67
C PHE A 69 -10.79 1.56 4.37
N PRO A 70 -9.91 1.26 5.36
CA PRO A 70 -9.95 -0.03 6.04
C PRO A 70 -11.23 -0.24 6.83
N THR A 71 -11.87 0.83 7.32
CA THR A 71 -13.16 0.78 8.01
C THR A 71 -14.30 0.51 7.03
N ILE A 72 -14.33 1.19 5.89
CA ILE A 72 -15.31 0.95 4.81
C ILE A 72 -15.25 -0.49 4.33
N ARG A 73 -14.04 -1.06 4.19
CA ARG A 73 -13.87 -2.46 3.79
C ARG A 73 -14.49 -3.44 4.81
N LYS A 74 -14.31 -3.17 6.11
CA LYS A 74 -14.93 -3.97 7.18
C LYS A 74 -16.45 -3.82 7.19
N ASP A 75 -16.92 -2.60 7.04
CA ASP A 75 -18.35 -2.32 6.95
C ASP A 75 -18.99 -3.05 5.77
N ALA A 76 -18.34 -3.05 4.59
CA ALA A 76 -18.79 -3.80 3.42
C ALA A 76 -18.83 -5.31 3.69
N SER A 77 -17.81 -5.89 4.34
CA SER A 77 -17.83 -7.31 4.69
C SER A 77 -18.95 -7.67 5.66
N TYR A 78 -19.18 -6.84 6.69
CA TYR A 78 -20.28 -7.04 7.63
C TYR A 78 -21.65 -6.90 6.97
N LEU A 79 -21.79 -5.99 6.01
CA LEU A 79 -23.02 -5.82 5.25
C LEU A 79 -23.30 -7.05 4.38
N VAL A 80 -22.27 -7.57 3.70
CA VAL A 80 -22.37 -8.84 2.94
C VAL A 80 -22.74 -10.01 3.84
N GLU A 81 -22.15 -10.11 5.04
CA GLU A 81 -22.49 -11.14 6.02
C GLU A 81 -23.94 -10.99 6.52
N SER A 82 -24.39 -9.77 6.83
CA SER A 82 -25.77 -9.51 7.26
C SER A 82 -26.80 -9.87 6.18
N LEU A 83 -26.50 -9.58 4.91
CA LEU A 83 -27.35 -9.91 3.77
C LEU A 83 -27.39 -11.43 3.50
N LYS A 84 -26.32 -12.16 3.80
CA LYS A 84 -26.31 -13.63 3.81
C LYS A 84 -27.21 -14.19 4.91
N THR A 85 -27.17 -13.62 6.12
CA THR A 85 -27.97 -14.08 7.27
C THR A 85 -29.47 -13.82 7.09
N ARG A 86 -29.86 -12.70 6.45
CA ARG A 86 -31.27 -12.37 6.14
C ARG A 86 -31.93 -13.19 5.03
N ARG A 87 -31.25 -14.21 4.49
CA ARG A 87 -31.74 -15.06 3.38
C ARG A 87 -32.07 -14.32 2.06
N VAL A 88 -31.73 -13.04 1.92
CA VAL A 88 -31.89 -12.31 0.65
C VAL A 88 -30.89 -12.81 -0.40
N LEU A 89 -29.73 -13.34 0.04
CA LEU A 89 -28.78 -14.13 -0.77
C LEU A 89 -28.94 -15.66 -0.56
N ALA A 90 -30.10 -16.16 -0.10
CA ALA A 90 -30.26 -17.58 0.25
C ALA A 90 -30.07 -18.57 -0.92
N GLY A 91 -30.18 -18.10 -2.16
CA GLY A 91 -29.73 -18.89 -3.30
C GLY A 91 -28.26 -18.63 -3.56
N ARG A 92 -27.37 -19.60 -3.28
CA ARG A 92 -25.97 -19.60 -3.78
C ARG A 92 -25.88 -19.33 -5.30
N GLY A 93 -26.97 -19.59 -6.06
CA GLY A 93 -27.13 -19.23 -7.47
C GLY A 93 -27.96 -17.97 -7.78
N TYR A 94 -28.73 -17.41 -6.84
CA TYR A 94 -29.52 -16.18 -7.08
C TYR A 94 -28.62 -14.95 -7.15
N ALA A 95 -27.55 -14.93 -6.36
CA ALA A 95 -26.52 -13.89 -6.42
C ALA A 95 -25.72 -13.90 -7.74
N LEU A 96 -25.51 -15.08 -8.33
CA LEU A 96 -24.90 -15.22 -9.66
C LEU A 96 -25.89 -14.93 -10.80
N GLY A 97 -27.18 -15.25 -10.61
CA GLY A 97 -28.21 -15.10 -11.65
C GLY A 97 -28.70 -13.68 -11.85
N ARG A 98 -28.62 -12.80 -10.84
CA ARG A 98 -29.04 -11.39 -10.92
C ARG A 98 -28.08 -10.45 -10.17
N PRO A 99 -26.83 -10.29 -10.67
CA PRO A 99 -25.84 -9.45 -10.01
C PRO A 99 -26.28 -7.98 -9.89
N ALA A 100 -27.09 -7.47 -10.82
CA ALA A 100 -27.59 -6.10 -10.79
C ALA A 100 -28.45 -5.78 -9.55
N VAL A 101 -29.36 -6.69 -9.18
CA VAL A 101 -30.24 -6.53 -8.00
C VAL A 101 -29.42 -6.62 -6.71
N VAL A 102 -28.42 -7.50 -6.67
CA VAL A 102 -27.50 -7.61 -5.53
C VAL A 102 -26.66 -6.35 -5.37
N CYS A 103 -26.18 -5.77 -6.48
CA CYS A 103 -25.48 -4.49 -6.47
C CYS A 103 -26.38 -3.37 -5.92
N GLU A 104 -27.63 -3.28 -6.34
CA GLU A 104 -28.56 -2.25 -5.84
C GLU A 104 -28.77 -2.36 -4.32
N LEU A 105 -28.99 -3.59 -3.81
CA LEU A 105 -29.14 -3.85 -2.38
C LEU A 105 -27.88 -3.55 -1.54
N LEU A 106 -26.69 -3.62 -2.13
CA LEU A 106 -25.43 -3.29 -1.45
C LEU A 106 -25.10 -1.81 -1.56
N VAL A 107 -25.20 -1.25 -2.77
CA VAL A 107 -24.73 0.09 -3.11
C VAL A 107 -25.63 1.16 -2.50
N VAL A 108 -26.96 1.01 -2.55
CA VAL A 108 -27.90 2.00 -2.01
C VAL A 108 -27.68 2.28 -0.51
N PRO A 109 -27.65 1.28 0.40
CA PRO A 109 -27.40 1.54 1.82
C PRO A 109 -25.97 2.02 2.10
N LEU A 110 -24.97 1.57 1.33
CA LEU A 110 -23.60 2.06 1.46
C LEU A 110 -23.49 3.54 1.09
N LEU A 111 -24.14 3.97 0.00
CA LEU A 111 -24.19 5.38 -0.40
C LEU A 111 -24.91 6.22 0.66
N MET A 112 -26.06 5.78 1.14
CA MET A 112 -26.81 6.49 2.19
C MET A 112 -26.04 6.61 3.50
N ARG A 113 -25.20 5.63 3.84
CA ARG A 113 -24.31 5.70 5.01
C ARG A 113 -23.13 6.63 4.75
N SER A 114 -22.53 6.56 3.56
CA SER A 114 -21.40 7.41 3.15
C SER A 114 -21.77 8.90 3.15
N VAL A 115 -22.94 9.26 2.60
CA VAL A 115 -23.43 10.65 2.59
C VAL A 115 -23.61 11.16 4.02
N ARG A 116 -24.26 10.39 4.90
CA ARG A 116 -24.43 10.77 6.31
C ARG A 116 -23.10 10.98 7.04
N VAL A 117 -22.16 10.06 6.88
CA VAL A 117 -20.83 10.20 7.49
C VAL A 117 -20.10 11.43 6.95
N SER A 118 -20.24 11.72 5.65
CA SER A 118 -19.67 12.92 5.05
C SER A 118 -20.25 14.20 5.66
N ASP A 119 -21.57 14.27 5.84
CA ASP A 119 -22.23 15.43 6.44
C ASP A 119 -21.83 15.62 7.91
N GLU A 120 -21.75 14.53 8.68
CA GLU A 120 -21.27 14.57 10.08
C GLU A 120 -19.81 15.04 10.17
N LEU A 121 -18.95 14.57 9.25
CA LEU A 121 -17.56 15.00 9.17
C LEU A 121 -17.44 16.48 8.77
N ALA A 122 -18.25 16.94 7.81
CA ALA A 122 -18.27 18.33 7.38
C ALA A 122 -18.76 19.26 8.50
N ALA A 123 -19.83 18.89 9.21
CA ALA A 123 -20.32 19.64 10.36
C ALA A 123 -19.29 19.69 11.49
N SER A 124 -18.64 18.56 11.81
CA SER A 124 -17.58 18.48 12.83
C SER A 124 -16.33 19.28 12.46
N ALA A 125 -15.96 19.26 11.17
CA ALA A 125 -14.87 20.07 10.63
C ALA A 125 -15.17 21.57 10.80
N LEU A 126 -16.33 22.04 10.33
CA LEU A 126 -16.74 23.44 10.44
C LEU A 126 -16.82 23.90 11.90
N ALA A 127 -17.37 23.06 12.79
CA ALA A 127 -17.41 23.33 14.23
C ALA A 127 -16.01 23.44 14.87
N ARG A 128 -15.01 22.73 14.33
CA ARG A 128 -13.60 22.81 14.74
C ARG A 128 -12.83 23.96 14.07
N GLY A 129 -13.50 24.81 13.29
CA GLY A 129 -12.91 25.99 12.66
C GLY A 129 -12.17 25.70 11.34
N LEU A 130 -12.45 24.59 10.65
CA LEU A 130 -11.96 24.37 9.28
C LEU A 130 -12.47 25.50 8.38
N GLY A 131 -11.55 26.30 7.83
CA GLY A 131 -11.86 27.50 7.02
C GLY A 131 -11.77 28.83 7.77
N GLY A 132 -11.44 28.84 9.06
CA GLY A 132 -11.15 30.06 9.82
C GLY A 132 -9.84 30.76 9.37
N PRO A 133 -9.64 32.04 9.73
CA PRO A 133 -8.45 32.82 9.34
C PRO A 133 -7.15 32.34 10.02
N ALA A 134 -7.24 31.46 11.02
CA ALA A 134 -6.09 30.91 11.73
C ALA A 134 -5.39 29.82 10.90
N ARG A 135 -4.05 29.87 10.83
CA ARG A 135 -3.25 28.88 10.10
C ARG A 135 -3.31 27.51 10.81
N PRO A 136 -3.57 26.40 10.09
CA PRO A 136 -3.54 25.07 10.68
C PRO A 136 -2.17 24.72 11.25
N THR A 137 -2.12 24.20 12.47
CA THR A 137 -0.89 23.73 13.13
C THR A 137 -0.71 22.22 12.91
N VAL A 138 0.53 21.80 12.67
CA VAL A 138 0.87 20.38 12.48
C VAL A 138 1.24 19.78 13.83
N LEU A 139 0.39 18.90 14.35
CA LEU A 139 0.55 18.28 15.67
C LEU A 139 1.62 17.19 15.73
N ASN A 140 1.95 16.55 14.60
CA ASN A 140 2.95 15.48 14.55
C ASN A 140 3.99 15.77 13.46
N PRO A 141 5.01 16.60 13.75
CA PRO A 141 6.10 16.81 12.82
C PRO A 141 6.88 15.51 12.63
N LEU A 142 7.17 15.17 11.37
CA LEU A 142 8.08 14.08 11.05
C LEU A 142 9.49 14.56 11.33
N SER A 143 10.05 14.14 12.45
CA SER A 143 11.49 14.26 12.71
C SER A 143 12.20 13.06 12.10
N PHE A 144 13.21 13.30 11.27
CA PHE A 144 14.21 12.29 10.93
C PHE A 144 14.85 11.76 12.22
N GLY A 145 14.64 10.49 12.52
CA GLY A 145 15.21 9.86 13.70
C GLY A 145 16.64 9.39 13.45
N ALA A 146 17.44 9.28 14.51
CA ALA A 146 18.78 8.66 14.43
C ALA A 146 18.74 7.22 13.86
N ARG A 147 17.59 6.54 13.97
CA ARG A 147 17.34 5.22 13.38
C ARG A 147 17.27 5.27 11.84
N ASP A 148 16.73 6.34 11.27
CA ASP A 148 16.64 6.52 9.81
C ASP A 148 18.03 6.79 9.23
N ALA A 149 18.85 7.58 9.95
CA ALA A 149 20.25 7.82 9.59
C ALA A 149 21.09 6.54 9.67
N ALA A 150 20.96 5.76 10.75
CA ALA A 150 21.67 4.49 10.90
C ALA A 150 21.28 3.47 9.81
N ALA A 151 20.00 3.39 9.46
CA ALA A 151 19.51 2.54 8.37
C ALA A 151 20.06 3.01 7.00
N GLY A 152 20.11 4.33 6.76
CA GLY A 152 20.70 4.91 5.56
C GLY A 152 22.19 4.58 5.41
N VAL A 153 22.96 4.70 6.49
CA VAL A 153 24.39 4.35 6.49
C VAL A 153 24.61 2.86 6.23
N LEU A 154 23.83 1.98 6.87
CA LEU A 154 23.92 0.54 6.63
C LEU A 154 23.56 0.17 5.18
N ALA A 155 22.56 0.84 4.58
CA ALA A 155 22.20 0.63 3.18
C ALA A 155 23.32 1.08 2.22
N LEU A 156 23.98 2.20 2.50
CA LEU A 156 25.13 2.67 1.72
C LEU A 156 26.33 1.72 1.84
N LEU A 157 26.60 1.20 3.03
CA LEU A 157 27.67 0.22 3.24
C LEU A 157 27.37 -1.10 2.53
N ALA A 158 26.12 -1.59 2.59
CA ALA A 158 25.71 -2.82 1.91
C ALA A 158 25.79 -2.69 0.38
N THR A 159 25.33 -1.55 -0.18
CA THR A 159 25.42 -1.29 -1.63
C THR A 159 26.86 -1.07 -2.07
N GLY A 160 27.68 -0.37 -1.29
CA GLY A 160 29.12 -0.21 -1.54
C GLY A 160 29.87 -1.54 -1.51
N MET A 161 29.58 -2.41 -0.54
CA MET A 161 30.18 -3.74 -0.43
C MET A 161 29.80 -4.64 -1.62
N LEU A 162 28.53 -4.61 -2.05
CA LEU A 162 28.07 -5.34 -3.23
C LEU A 162 28.71 -4.82 -4.53
N MET A 163 28.84 -3.49 -4.66
CA MET A 163 29.51 -2.87 -5.80
C MET A 163 31.00 -3.23 -5.83
N TRP A 164 31.67 -3.26 -4.68
CA TRP A 164 33.07 -3.67 -4.57
C TRP A 164 33.28 -5.17 -4.86
N LEU A 165 32.33 -6.04 -4.51
CA LEU A 165 32.37 -7.46 -4.87
C LEU A 165 32.08 -7.73 -6.36
N GLN A 166 31.32 -6.86 -7.03
CA GLN A 166 31.00 -6.98 -8.46
C GLN A 166 32.04 -6.32 -9.38
N PHE A 167 32.57 -5.16 -8.99
CA PHE A 167 33.65 -4.44 -9.69
C PHE A 167 35.04 -4.77 -9.12
N GLY A 168 35.11 -5.67 -8.14
CA GLY A 168 36.37 -6.15 -7.56
C GLY A 168 37.23 -6.73 -8.68
N PRO A 169 38.48 -6.25 -8.84
CA PRO A 169 39.33 -6.66 -9.92
C PRO A 169 39.56 -8.16 -9.82
N ARG A 170 39.04 -8.90 -10.81
CA ARG A 170 39.57 -10.22 -11.14
C ARG A 170 40.82 -10.03 -11.98
#